data_AF-A0A7C1V145-F1
#
_entry.id   AF-A0A7C1V145-F1
#
_cell.length_a   1.000
_cell.length_b   1.000
_cell.length_c   1.000
_cell.angle_alpha   90.00
_cell.angle_beta   90.00
_cell.angle_gamma   90.00
#
_symmetry.space_group_name_H-M   'P 1'
#
loop_
_entity.id
_entity.type
_entity.pdbx_description
1 polymer ?
#
loop_
_entity_poly.entity_id
_entity_poly.type
_entity_poly.pdbx_seq_one_letter_code
_entity_poly.pdbx_strand_id
1 'polypeptide(L)'
;MKNNDNLLRFDNRYIKISDIASQYYCEKKVELKYVHGDIDTEEKLLGREKHGEIAQELVEVKMQQAWEQIFTTNHFSLSESLFFAKYKDNYLVFKPDRVLFVAGLPKILIEFKFSRYSRPFISHHVQLQTEGYLLSKLGFDVSTLYYLVIIAPINADRDSKYLSDIPKRIYEKIRPYTKEKHYIFRDVNAYLYKFNKETAKKNFKWALEYWNKERDAQLTDNKNKCRSCEYNQSCNKN
;
A
#
# COMPACT_ATOMS: atom_id res chain seq x y z
N MET A 1 -27.41 26.59 2.53
CA MET A 1 -26.61 25.36 2.30
C MET A 1 -25.23 25.81 1.84
N LYS A 2 -24.15 25.49 2.57
CA LYS A 2 -22.79 25.82 2.10
C LYS A 2 -22.49 24.97 0.87
N ASN A 3 -22.11 25.59 -0.24
CA ASN A 3 -21.68 24.90 -1.45
C ASN A 3 -20.64 23.84 -1.12
N ASN A 4 -20.84 22.64 -1.65
CA ASN A 4 -19.98 21.46 -1.47
C ASN A 4 -18.76 21.54 -2.41
N ASP A 5 -18.12 22.71 -2.50
CA ASP A 5 -17.09 23.03 -3.52
C ASP A 5 -15.76 22.27 -3.33
N ASN A 6 -15.66 21.40 -2.31
CA ASN A 6 -14.46 20.60 -2.01
C ASN A 6 -14.68 19.08 -2.14
N LEU A 7 -15.72 18.62 -2.84
CA LEU A 7 -15.91 17.18 -3.07
C LEU A 7 -14.97 16.65 -4.17
N LEU A 8 -14.28 15.56 -3.84
CA LEU A 8 -13.45 14.81 -4.76
C LEU A 8 -14.30 14.12 -5.84
N ARG A 9 -13.64 13.52 -6.82
CA ARG A 9 -14.29 12.62 -7.80
C ARG A 9 -15.15 11.57 -7.09
N PHE A 10 -16.34 11.32 -7.65
CA PHE A 10 -17.40 10.45 -7.11
C PHE A 10 -17.96 10.92 -5.75
N ASP A 11 -17.97 12.23 -5.52
CA ASP A 11 -18.48 12.87 -4.29
C ASP A 11 -17.85 12.34 -3.00
N ASN A 12 -16.61 11.86 -3.12
CA ASN A 12 -15.83 11.34 -2.01
C ASN A 12 -15.30 12.48 -1.12
N ARG A 13 -15.17 12.19 0.18
CA ARG A 13 -14.57 13.09 1.17
C ARG A 13 -13.10 12.77 1.48
N TYR A 14 -12.66 11.58 1.08
CA TYR A 14 -11.30 11.12 1.27
C TYR A 14 -10.89 10.18 0.14
N ILE A 15 -9.58 9.96 -0.01
CA ILE A 15 -9.00 9.06 -1.00
C ILE A 15 -8.32 7.90 -0.27
N LYS A 16 -8.62 6.67 -0.67
CA LYS A 16 -7.87 5.50 -0.20
C LYS A 16 -6.59 5.36 -1.02
N ILE A 17 -5.47 5.09 -0.35
CA ILE A 17 -4.18 4.96 -1.06
C ILE A 17 -4.11 3.70 -1.93
N SER A 18 -4.89 2.67 -1.61
CA SER A 18 -5.09 1.53 -2.51
C SER A 18 -5.75 1.92 -3.84
N ASP A 19 -6.61 2.95 -3.87
CA ASP A 19 -7.19 3.45 -5.11
C ASP A 19 -6.18 4.31 -5.89
N ILE A 20 -5.33 5.09 -5.22
CA ILE A 20 -4.16 5.77 -5.83
C ILE A 20 -3.22 4.76 -6.50
N ALA A 21 -2.89 3.67 -5.80
CA ALA A 21 -2.05 2.61 -6.36
C ALA A 21 -2.72 1.92 -7.56
N SER A 22 -4.04 1.74 -7.52
CA SER A 22 -4.82 1.12 -8.59
C SER A 22 -4.87 1.97 -9.87
N GLN A 23 -4.72 3.29 -9.79
CA GLN A 23 -4.60 4.14 -10.98
C GLN A 23 -3.42 3.75 -11.88
N TYR A 24 -2.31 3.33 -11.27
CA TYR A 24 -1.12 2.86 -12.00
C TYR A 24 -1.30 1.46 -12.63
N TYR A 25 -2.37 0.75 -12.24
CA TYR A 25 -2.84 -0.38 -13.01
C TYR A 25 -3.67 0.10 -14.22
N CYS A 26 -4.74 0.86 -13.95
CA CYS A 26 -5.62 1.51 -14.92
C CYS A 26 -6.62 2.42 -14.17
N GLU A 27 -6.73 3.71 -14.53
CA GLU A 27 -7.67 4.62 -13.87
C GLU A 27 -9.11 4.37 -14.26
N LYS A 28 -9.35 3.91 -15.50
CA LYS A 28 -10.69 3.51 -15.91
C LYS A 28 -11.24 2.37 -15.06
N LYS A 29 -10.37 1.45 -14.61
CA LYS A 29 -10.77 0.40 -13.65
C LYS A 29 -11.17 1.01 -12.29
N VAL A 30 -10.43 2.02 -11.82
CA VAL A 30 -10.80 2.73 -10.59
C VAL A 30 -12.15 3.41 -10.77
N GLU A 31 -12.38 4.10 -11.88
CA GLU A 31 -13.66 4.72 -12.18
C GLU A 31 -14.82 3.72 -12.21
N LEU A 32 -14.65 2.60 -12.92
CA LEU A 32 -15.69 1.57 -13.04
C LEU A 32 -16.04 0.93 -11.69
N LYS A 33 -15.07 0.81 -10.76
CA LYS A 33 -15.33 0.38 -9.37
C LYS A 33 -16.28 1.33 -8.64
N TYR A 34 -16.16 2.64 -8.84
CA TYR A 34 -17.06 3.61 -8.20
C TYR A 34 -18.41 3.72 -8.93
N VAL A 35 -18.44 3.49 -10.24
CA VAL A 35 -19.67 3.54 -11.04
C VAL A 35 -20.52 2.28 -10.88
N HIS A 36 -19.90 1.09 -10.84
CA HIS A 36 -20.59 -0.20 -10.86
C HIS A 36 -20.48 -0.99 -9.56
N GLY A 37 -19.69 -0.51 -8.58
CA GLY A 37 -19.36 -1.24 -7.37
C GLY A 37 -18.10 -2.10 -7.52
N ASP A 38 -17.47 -2.44 -6.39
CA ASP A 38 -16.28 -3.31 -6.37
C ASP A 38 -16.68 -4.76 -6.62
N ILE A 39 -16.04 -5.40 -7.60
CA ILE A 39 -16.23 -6.81 -7.91
C ILE A 39 -15.13 -7.61 -7.20
N ASP A 40 -15.56 -8.47 -6.27
CA ASP A 40 -14.68 -9.42 -5.62
C ASP A 40 -14.33 -10.55 -6.59
N THR A 41 -13.03 -10.75 -6.80
CA THR A 41 -12.48 -11.89 -7.54
C THR A 41 -11.99 -12.94 -6.56
N GLU A 42 -11.88 -14.19 -7.01
CA GLU A 42 -11.31 -15.28 -6.21
C GLU A 42 -9.90 -14.94 -5.70
N GLU A 43 -9.06 -14.34 -6.54
CA GLU A 43 -7.71 -13.89 -6.14
C GLU A 43 -7.76 -12.81 -5.03
N LYS A 44 -8.71 -11.86 -5.09
CA LYS A 44 -8.90 -10.86 -4.03
C LYS A 44 -9.36 -11.51 -2.72
N LEU A 45 -10.28 -12.48 -2.79
CA LEU A 45 -10.80 -13.19 -1.64
C LEU A 45 -9.71 -14.00 -0.93
N LEU A 46 -8.98 -14.83 -1.69
CA LEU A 46 -7.86 -15.63 -1.17
C LEU A 46 -6.76 -14.75 -0.59
N GLY A 47 -6.43 -13.64 -1.27
CA GLY A 47 -5.49 -12.66 -0.74
C GLY A 47 -5.92 -12.15 0.65
N ARG A 48 -7.18 -11.69 0.79
CA ARG A 48 -7.70 -11.20 2.09
C ARG A 48 -7.64 -12.26 3.18
N GLU A 49 -7.99 -13.50 2.87
CA GLU A 49 -7.88 -14.63 3.81
C GLU A 49 -6.43 -14.82 4.28
N LYS A 50 -5.47 -14.83 3.36
CA LYS A 50 -4.05 -14.98 3.68
C LYS A 50 -3.47 -13.80 4.49
N HIS A 51 -3.91 -12.57 4.26
CA HIS A 51 -3.58 -11.45 5.15
C HIS A 51 -4.16 -11.66 6.56
N GLY A 52 -5.39 -12.17 6.64
CA GLY A 52 -6.02 -12.56 7.90
C GLY A 52 -5.22 -13.61 8.66
N GLU A 53 -4.72 -14.64 7.99
CA GLU A 53 -3.85 -15.67 8.57
C GLU A 53 -2.57 -15.08 9.17
N ILE A 54 -1.89 -14.15 8.48
CA ILE A 54 -0.71 -13.43 9.01
C ILE A 54 -1.09 -12.63 10.27
N ALA A 55 -2.30 -12.09 10.32
CA ALA A 55 -2.77 -11.26 11.41
C ALA A 55 -3.21 -12.05 12.66
N GLN A 56 -3.39 -13.38 12.59
CA GLN A 56 -3.90 -14.18 13.72
C GLN A 56 -3.03 -14.13 14.98
N GLU A 57 -1.72 -13.93 14.82
CA GLU A 57 -0.77 -13.83 15.95
C GLU A 57 -0.62 -12.40 16.49
N LEU A 58 -1.34 -11.42 15.92
CA LEU A 58 -1.25 -10.03 16.33
C LEU A 58 -2.07 -9.78 17.60
N VAL A 59 -1.52 -8.94 18.46
CA VAL A 59 -2.22 -8.43 19.64
C VAL A 59 -2.92 -7.12 19.26
N GLU A 60 -4.23 -7.07 19.45
CA GLU A 60 -4.99 -5.84 19.25
C GLU A 60 -4.62 -4.81 20.32
N VAL A 61 -4.37 -3.57 19.89
CA VAL A 61 -4.03 -2.45 20.77
C VAL A 61 -4.85 -1.24 20.42
N LYS A 62 -5.20 -0.42 21.42
CA LYS A 62 -5.86 0.86 21.16
C LYS A 62 -4.86 1.80 20.48
N MET A 63 -5.34 2.66 19.58
CA MET A 63 -4.50 3.59 18.83
C MET A 63 -3.63 4.47 19.74
N GLN A 64 -4.17 4.95 20.88
CA GLN A 64 -3.40 5.72 21.85
C GLN A 64 -2.21 4.93 22.43
N GLN A 65 -2.42 3.65 22.74
CA GLN A 65 -1.35 2.77 23.23
C GLN A 65 -0.33 2.49 22.13
N ALA A 66 -0.78 2.27 20.89
CA ALA A 66 0.12 2.10 19.76
C ALA A 66 1.04 3.33 19.58
N TRP A 67 0.50 4.55 19.68
CA TRP A 67 1.29 5.78 19.63
C TRP A 67 2.32 5.87 20.75
N GLU A 68 1.93 5.55 21.97
CA GLU A 68 2.86 5.52 23.10
C GLU A 68 3.99 4.50 22.86
N GLN A 69 3.65 3.28 22.43
CA GLN A 69 4.62 2.23 22.15
C GLN A 69 5.60 2.60 21.03
N ILE A 70 5.14 3.28 19.97
CA ILE A 70 6.00 3.76 18.87
C ILE A 70 7.15 4.61 19.41
N PHE A 71 6.88 5.51 20.36
CA PHE A 71 7.85 6.48 20.86
C PHE A 71 8.60 6.03 22.12
N THR A 72 8.07 5.06 22.88
CA THR A 72 8.67 4.61 24.16
C THR A 72 9.48 3.34 24.03
N THR A 73 9.19 2.49 23.05
CA THR A 73 9.91 1.23 22.86
C THR A 73 11.02 1.35 21.82
N ASN A 74 12.05 0.51 21.99
CA ASN A 74 13.14 0.47 21.02
C ASN A 74 12.69 -0.11 19.67
N HIS A 75 11.80 -1.11 19.67
CA HIS A 75 11.25 -1.73 18.46
C HIS A 75 9.75 -1.98 18.64
N PHE A 76 8.95 -1.48 17.71
CA PHE A 76 7.51 -1.71 17.68
C PHE A 76 7.03 -1.94 16.26
N SER A 77 6.20 -2.97 16.05
CA SER A 77 5.57 -3.22 14.76
C SER A 77 4.09 -2.97 14.86
N LEU A 78 3.59 -2.03 14.06
CA LEU A 78 2.17 -1.72 13.96
C LEU A 78 1.63 -2.32 12.66
N SER A 79 0.64 -3.19 12.75
CA SER A 79 0.07 -3.90 11.59
C SER A 79 -1.39 -3.53 11.40
N GLU A 80 -1.88 -3.62 10.15
CA GLU A 80 -3.30 -3.45 9.77
C GLU A 80 -3.96 -2.18 10.34
N SER A 81 -3.18 -1.13 10.61
CA SER A 81 -3.65 0.06 11.33
C SER A 81 -4.03 1.18 10.40
N LEU A 82 -5.17 1.82 10.68
CA LEU A 82 -5.71 2.89 9.84
C LEU A 82 -5.04 4.23 10.17
N PHE A 83 -4.48 4.87 9.15
CA PHE A 83 -3.89 6.19 9.24
C PHE A 83 -4.71 7.20 8.43
N PHE A 84 -4.79 8.42 8.96
CA PHE A 84 -5.46 9.56 8.34
C PHE A 84 -4.47 10.70 8.16
N ALA A 85 -4.16 11.06 6.92
CA ALA A 85 -3.29 12.18 6.61
C ALA A 85 -4.04 13.26 5.84
N LYS A 86 -3.68 14.52 6.07
CA LYS A 86 -4.17 15.66 5.28
C LYS A 86 -3.07 16.13 4.34
N TYR A 87 -3.42 16.37 3.08
CA TYR A 87 -2.54 17.02 2.11
C TYR A 87 -3.32 18.11 1.38
N LYS A 88 -2.95 19.38 1.60
CA LYS A 88 -3.76 20.54 1.21
C LYS A 88 -5.20 20.34 1.70
N ASP A 89 -6.19 20.37 0.83
CA ASP A 89 -7.60 20.21 1.15
C ASP A 89 -8.09 18.75 1.09
N ASN A 90 -7.21 17.81 0.76
CA ASN A 90 -7.56 16.41 0.58
C ASN A 90 -7.28 15.59 1.85
N TYR A 91 -8.23 14.74 2.23
CA TYR A 91 -8.08 13.74 3.27
C TYR A 91 -7.71 12.40 2.65
N LEU A 92 -6.68 11.76 3.19
CA LEU A 92 -6.11 10.51 2.68
C LEU A 92 -6.20 9.46 3.77
N VAL A 93 -6.60 8.26 3.39
CA VAL A 93 -6.72 7.11 4.28
C VAL A 93 -5.87 5.96 3.75
N PHE A 94 -5.07 5.37 4.62
CA PHE A 94 -4.24 4.21 4.28
C PHE A 94 -4.13 3.24 5.44
N LYS A 95 -3.91 1.97 5.10
CA LYS A 95 -3.81 0.87 6.04
C LYS A 95 -2.68 -0.03 5.53
N PRO A 96 -1.42 0.26 5.89
CA PRO A 96 -0.31 -0.61 5.51
C PRO A 96 -0.44 -1.94 6.24
N ASP A 97 0.02 -3.02 5.62
CA ASP A 97 -0.02 -4.32 6.29
C ASP A 97 0.83 -4.29 7.56
N ARG A 98 2.03 -3.66 7.49
CA ARG A 98 2.88 -3.44 8.66
C ARG A 98 3.83 -2.24 8.50
N VAL A 99 4.05 -1.54 9.60
CA VAL A 99 5.12 -0.56 9.77
C VAL A 99 6.01 -0.99 10.94
N LEU A 100 7.31 -1.13 10.70
CA LEU A 100 8.31 -1.32 11.76
C LEU A 100 8.86 0.04 12.18
N PHE A 101 8.67 0.38 13.46
CA PHE A 101 9.24 1.53 14.12
C PHE A 101 10.42 1.14 14.99
N VAL A 102 11.45 1.98 15.00
CA VAL A 102 12.63 1.84 15.85
C VAL A 102 12.97 3.18 16.45
N ALA A 103 12.91 3.27 17.78
CA ALA A 103 13.07 4.51 18.55
C ALA A 103 12.25 5.67 17.97
N GLY A 104 10.93 5.46 17.78
CA GLY A 104 10.02 6.48 17.22
C GLY A 104 10.08 6.68 15.71
N LEU A 105 11.07 6.12 15.01
CA LEU A 105 11.26 6.34 13.58
C LEU A 105 10.72 5.18 12.74
N PRO A 106 9.91 5.41 11.70
CA PRO A 106 9.53 4.35 10.76
C PRO A 106 10.76 3.89 9.98
N LYS A 107 11.11 2.62 10.11
CA LYS A 107 12.27 2.00 9.44
C LYS A 107 11.90 1.19 8.22
N ILE A 108 10.82 0.43 8.29
CA ILE A 108 10.34 -0.37 7.15
C ILE A 108 8.82 -0.28 7.05
N LEU A 109 8.34 0.10 5.88
CA LEU A 109 6.94 -0.07 5.48
C LEU A 109 6.79 -1.37 4.67
N ILE A 110 5.84 -2.22 5.01
CA ILE A 110 5.79 -3.61 4.53
C ILE A 110 4.44 -3.86 3.86
N GLU A 111 4.50 -4.46 2.68
CA GLU A 111 3.34 -5.01 1.96
C GLU A 111 3.56 -6.50 1.70
N PHE A 112 2.60 -7.33 2.08
CA PHE A 112 2.48 -8.73 1.68
C PHE A 112 1.62 -8.84 0.42
N LYS A 113 2.01 -9.71 -0.50
CA LYS A 113 1.26 -10.05 -1.69
C LYS A 113 1.24 -11.55 -1.87
N PHE A 114 0.05 -12.10 -2.04
CA PHE A 114 -0.18 -13.50 -2.35
C PHE A 114 -0.50 -13.61 -3.81
N SER A 115 0.45 -14.08 -4.62
CA SER A 115 0.32 -14.02 -6.08
C SER A 115 1.07 -15.13 -6.77
N ARG A 116 0.65 -15.46 -7.99
CA ARG A 116 1.40 -16.33 -8.91
C ARG A 116 2.66 -15.67 -9.49
N TYR A 117 2.73 -14.35 -9.43
CA TYR A 117 3.90 -13.60 -9.87
C TYR A 117 4.92 -13.51 -8.75
N SER A 118 6.22 -13.54 -9.09
CA SER A 118 7.30 -13.46 -8.11
C SER A 118 7.92 -12.06 -8.00
N ARG A 119 7.48 -11.09 -8.81
CA ARG A 119 8.03 -9.72 -8.88
C ARG A 119 6.99 -8.67 -8.51
N PRO A 120 7.38 -7.56 -7.86
CA PRO A 120 6.47 -6.48 -7.54
C PRO A 120 5.96 -5.78 -8.81
N PHE A 121 4.70 -5.34 -8.77
CA PHE A 121 4.16 -4.45 -9.79
C PHE A 121 4.38 -2.98 -9.41
N ILE A 122 4.29 -2.10 -10.41
CA ILE A 122 4.41 -0.65 -10.20
C ILE A 122 3.40 -0.12 -9.19
N SER A 123 2.18 -0.67 -9.16
CA SER A 123 1.16 -0.32 -8.16
C SER A 123 1.63 -0.58 -6.72
N HIS A 124 2.37 -1.66 -6.47
CA HIS A 124 2.90 -1.98 -5.15
C HIS A 124 3.95 -0.95 -4.71
N HIS A 125 4.83 -0.53 -5.63
CA HIS A 125 5.79 0.54 -5.36
C HIS A 125 5.10 1.86 -5.06
N VAL A 126 4.11 2.23 -5.88
CA VAL A 126 3.36 3.48 -5.69
C VAL A 126 2.62 3.50 -4.37
N GLN A 127 1.98 2.39 -3.98
CA GLN A 127 1.28 2.28 -2.70
C GLN A 127 2.23 2.61 -1.54
N LEU A 128 3.31 1.84 -1.40
CA LEU A 128 4.27 1.99 -0.31
C LEU A 128 5.01 3.34 -0.34
N GLN A 129 5.33 3.85 -1.54
CA GLN A 129 5.92 5.18 -1.66
C GLN A 129 4.92 6.26 -1.22
N THR A 130 3.65 6.16 -1.62
CA THR A 130 2.64 7.15 -1.24
C THR A 130 2.39 7.11 0.27
N GLU A 131 2.24 5.92 0.85
CA GLU A 131 2.10 5.73 2.30
C GLU A 131 3.32 6.27 3.06
N GLY A 132 4.55 5.99 2.61
CA GLY A 132 5.77 6.56 3.19
C GLY A 132 5.81 8.09 3.10
N TYR A 133 5.34 8.66 1.99
CA TYR A 133 5.20 10.12 1.88
C TYR A 133 4.17 10.68 2.87
N LEU A 134 3.05 10.00 3.08
CA LEU A 134 2.01 10.41 4.02
C LEU A 134 2.42 10.24 5.47
N LEU A 135 3.24 9.24 5.82
CA LEU A 135 3.88 9.17 7.14
C LEU A 135 4.69 10.45 7.41
N SER A 136 5.38 10.99 6.41
CA SER A 136 6.07 12.29 6.57
C SER A 136 5.13 13.48 6.77
N LYS A 137 3.86 13.37 6.33
CA LYS A 137 2.80 14.36 6.59
C LYS A 137 2.19 14.25 7.98
N LEU A 138 2.32 13.08 8.61
CA LEU A 138 1.98 12.85 10.01
C LEU A 138 3.10 13.31 10.97
N GLY A 139 4.20 13.85 10.44
CA GLY A 139 5.32 14.38 11.25
C GLY A 139 6.46 13.39 11.49
N PHE A 140 6.37 12.16 10.98
CA PHE A 140 7.48 11.21 11.08
C PHE A 140 8.67 11.64 10.22
N ASP A 141 9.89 11.44 10.73
CA ASP A 141 11.09 11.47 9.90
C ASP A 141 11.21 10.16 9.11
N VAL A 142 11.21 10.30 7.79
CA VAL A 142 11.28 9.20 6.81
C VAL A 142 12.62 9.17 6.06
N SER A 143 13.62 9.91 6.53
CA SER A 143 14.96 10.01 5.92
C SER A 143 15.67 8.65 5.81
N THR A 144 15.40 7.76 6.76
CA THR A 144 15.97 6.40 6.82
C THR A 144 14.98 5.30 6.45
N LEU A 145 13.80 5.65 5.93
CA LEU A 145 12.75 4.69 5.63
C LEU A 145 13.16 3.78 4.46
N TYR A 146 12.88 2.49 4.60
CA TYR A 146 12.82 1.53 3.51
C TYR A 146 11.38 1.09 3.31
N TYR A 147 11.08 0.54 2.15
CA TYR A 147 9.86 -0.24 1.98
C TYR A 147 10.20 -1.64 1.46
N LEU A 148 9.35 -2.58 1.83
CA LEU A 148 9.54 -4.01 1.62
C LEU A 148 8.29 -4.60 0.99
N VAL A 149 8.43 -5.18 -0.20
CA VAL A 149 7.38 -5.97 -0.84
C VAL A 149 7.71 -7.45 -0.66
N ILE A 150 6.87 -8.16 0.08
CA ILE A 150 6.97 -9.61 0.31
C ILE A 150 5.94 -10.28 -0.58
N ILE A 151 6.39 -11.17 -1.46
CA ILE A 151 5.53 -11.89 -2.40
C ILE A 151 5.63 -13.37 -2.11
N ALA A 152 4.54 -13.93 -1.59
CA ALA A 152 4.37 -15.36 -1.33
C ALA A 152 3.49 -15.99 -2.43
N PRO A 153 3.74 -17.24 -2.82
CA PRO A 153 2.83 -17.95 -3.72
C PRO A 153 1.45 -18.13 -3.09
N ILE A 154 0.38 -17.96 -3.88
CA ILE A 154 -1.00 -18.04 -3.38
C ILE A 154 -1.36 -19.42 -2.80
N ASN A 155 -0.76 -20.48 -3.34
CA ASN A 155 -0.96 -21.87 -2.91
C ASN A 155 0.09 -22.32 -1.88
N ALA A 156 0.91 -21.41 -1.37
CA ALA A 156 1.91 -21.79 -0.38
C ALA A 156 1.21 -22.04 0.96
N ASP A 157 1.10 -23.31 1.34
CA ASP A 157 0.77 -23.69 2.70
C ASP A 157 1.99 -23.42 3.59
N ARG A 158 1.94 -22.30 4.30
CA ARG A 158 3.03 -21.81 5.14
C ARG A 158 2.42 -21.38 6.46
N ASP A 159 3.08 -21.80 7.52
CA ASP A 159 2.87 -21.29 8.86
C ASP A 159 2.89 -19.74 8.82
N SER A 160 1.83 -19.10 9.29
CA SER A 160 1.69 -17.64 9.34
C SER A 160 2.88 -17.00 10.09
N LYS A 161 3.42 -17.72 11.08
CA LYS A 161 4.63 -17.36 11.81
C LYS A 161 5.87 -17.24 10.94
N TYR A 162 6.00 -18.09 9.91
CA TYR A 162 7.11 -18.03 8.98
C TYR A 162 7.10 -16.73 8.17
N LEU A 163 5.92 -16.33 7.66
CA LEU A 163 5.78 -15.09 6.90
C LEU A 163 5.91 -13.87 7.80
N SER A 164 5.35 -13.92 9.01
CA SER A 164 5.38 -12.81 9.97
C SER A 164 6.80 -12.48 10.45
N ASP A 165 7.71 -13.46 10.43
CA ASP A 165 9.13 -13.35 10.80
C ASP A 165 10.02 -12.72 9.71
N ILE A 166 9.66 -12.81 8.43
CA ILE A 166 10.51 -12.36 7.31
C ILE A 166 10.93 -10.88 7.47
N PRO A 167 10.03 -9.93 7.79
CA PRO A 167 10.41 -8.55 8.00
C PRO A 167 11.51 -8.35 9.05
N LYS A 168 11.43 -9.06 10.17
CA LYS A 168 12.44 -8.99 11.24
C LYS A 168 13.81 -9.45 10.75
N ARG A 169 13.85 -10.60 10.05
CA ARG A 169 15.09 -11.17 9.48
C ARG A 169 15.73 -10.26 8.43
N ILE A 170 14.92 -9.50 7.70
CA ILE A 170 15.42 -8.51 6.73
C ILE A 170 15.95 -7.28 7.46
N TYR A 171 15.19 -6.75 8.43
CA TYR A 171 15.61 -5.60 9.23
C TYR A 171 16.99 -5.83 9.88
N GLU A 172 17.23 -7.01 10.45
CA GLU A 172 18.51 -7.39 11.05
C GLU A 172 19.71 -7.34 10.08
N LYS A 173 19.44 -7.35 8.76
CA LYS A 173 20.45 -7.24 7.69
C LYS A 173 20.64 -5.81 7.18
N ILE A 174 19.76 -4.87 7.55
CA ILE A 174 19.87 -3.46 7.16
C ILE A 174 21.00 -2.81 7.98
N ARG A 175 21.94 -2.19 7.26
CA ARG A 175 23.03 -1.35 7.78
C ARG A 175 22.95 0.05 7.14
N PRO A 176 23.66 1.05 7.68
CA PRO A 176 23.85 2.32 6.97
C PRO A 176 24.28 2.06 5.52
N TYR A 177 23.66 2.77 4.58
CA TYR A 177 23.91 2.64 3.13
C TYR A 177 23.52 1.30 2.49
N THR A 178 22.61 0.53 3.11
CA THR A 178 22.04 -0.65 2.46
C THR A 178 21.45 -0.29 1.10
N LYS A 179 21.96 -0.94 0.06
CA LYS A 179 21.39 -0.85 -1.30
C LYS A 179 20.11 -1.67 -1.37
N GLU A 180 19.28 -1.34 -2.35
CA GLU A 180 18.12 -2.14 -2.70
C GLU A 180 18.53 -3.60 -2.94
N LYS A 181 17.72 -4.54 -2.46
CA LYS A 181 18.10 -5.95 -2.46
C LYS A 181 16.89 -6.87 -2.53
N HIS A 182 17.06 -7.94 -3.30
CA HIS A 182 16.13 -9.06 -3.36
C HIS A 182 16.65 -10.18 -2.47
N TYR A 183 15.76 -10.69 -1.63
CA TYR A 183 15.98 -11.84 -0.77
C TYR A 183 15.00 -12.94 -1.16
N ILE A 184 15.49 -14.17 -1.20
CA ILE A 184 14.66 -15.34 -1.45
C ILE A 184 14.64 -16.17 -0.17
N PHE A 185 13.45 -16.41 0.35
CA PHE A 185 13.19 -17.25 1.51
C PHE A 185 12.36 -18.44 1.04
N ARG A 186 13.04 -19.52 0.64
CA ARG A 186 12.41 -20.66 -0.07
C ARG A 186 11.73 -20.17 -1.35
N ASP A 187 10.39 -20.14 -1.37
CA ASP A 187 9.54 -19.69 -2.47
C ASP A 187 9.01 -18.26 -2.30
N VAL A 188 9.27 -17.63 -1.15
CA VAL A 188 8.86 -16.25 -0.85
C VAL A 188 9.94 -15.28 -1.31
N ASN A 189 9.52 -14.29 -2.10
CA ASN A 189 10.40 -13.26 -2.63
C ASN A 189 10.21 -11.97 -1.85
N ALA A 190 11.27 -11.42 -1.28
CA ALA A 190 11.21 -10.19 -0.51
C ALA A 190 12.12 -9.13 -1.13
N TYR A 191 11.55 -8.00 -1.52
CA TYR A 191 12.24 -6.93 -2.23
C TYR A 191 12.31 -5.67 -1.38
N LEU A 192 13.53 -5.34 -0.95
CA LEU A 192 13.82 -4.18 -0.13
C LEU A 192 14.25 -3.01 -1.01
N TYR A 193 13.61 -1.85 -0.83
CA TYR A 193 13.90 -0.63 -1.55
C TYR A 193 14.11 0.54 -0.60
N LYS A 194 14.95 1.49 -1.01
CA LYS A 194 15.11 2.73 -0.24
C LYS A 194 13.95 3.67 -0.56
N PHE A 195 13.34 4.25 0.47
CA PHE A 195 12.28 5.24 0.24
C PHE A 195 12.86 6.51 -0.41
N ASN A 196 12.17 7.00 -1.45
CA ASN A 196 12.48 8.27 -2.08
C ASN A 196 11.28 9.21 -2.00
N LYS A 197 11.42 10.24 -1.16
CA LYS A 197 10.35 11.22 -0.88
C LYS A 197 9.93 12.01 -2.11
N GLU A 198 10.85 12.38 -3.00
CA GLU A 198 10.53 13.19 -4.17
C GLU A 198 9.85 12.37 -5.27
N THR A 199 10.30 11.13 -5.50
CA THR A 199 9.59 10.19 -6.40
C THR A 199 8.18 9.92 -5.89
N ALA A 200 8.03 9.64 -4.59
CA ALA A 200 6.73 9.41 -3.97
C ALA A 200 5.79 10.61 -4.13
N LYS A 201 6.29 11.82 -3.86
CA LYS A 201 5.54 13.07 -4.00
C LYS A 201 5.13 13.34 -5.45
N LYS A 202 6.01 13.08 -6.42
CA LYS A 202 5.71 13.24 -7.85
C LYS A 202 4.57 12.31 -8.26
N ASN A 203 4.70 11.03 -7.93
CA ASN A 203 3.72 10.01 -8.27
C ASN A 203 2.36 10.28 -7.60
N PHE A 204 2.37 10.68 -6.33
CA PHE A 204 1.17 11.05 -5.60
C PHE A 204 0.46 12.26 -6.19
N LYS A 205 1.20 13.32 -6.60
CA LYS A 205 0.60 14.51 -7.20
C LYS A 205 -0.11 14.21 -8.51
N TRP A 206 0.53 13.47 -9.42
CA TRP A 206 -0.09 13.05 -10.68
C TRP A 206 -1.39 12.26 -10.44
N ALA A 207 -1.38 11.38 -9.45
CA ALA A 207 -2.55 10.59 -9.08
C ALA A 207 -3.67 11.44 -8.47
N LEU A 208 -3.32 12.53 -7.78
CA LEU A 208 -4.25 13.43 -7.13
C LEU A 208 -5.04 14.29 -8.12
N GLU A 209 -4.44 14.66 -9.26
CA GLU A 209 -5.10 15.40 -10.34
C GLU A 209 -6.39 14.70 -10.81
N TYR A 210 -6.37 13.36 -10.91
CA TYR A 210 -7.55 12.56 -11.22
C TYR A 210 -8.69 12.77 -10.20
N TRP A 211 -8.36 12.71 -8.90
CA TRP A 211 -9.35 12.85 -7.83
C TRP A 211 -9.88 14.27 -7.68
N ASN A 212 -9.05 15.26 -7.98
CA ASN A 212 -9.42 16.66 -8.01
C ASN A 212 -10.22 17.05 -9.26
N LYS A 213 -10.52 16.10 -10.17
CA LYS A 213 -11.23 16.35 -11.43
C LYS A 213 -10.45 17.28 -12.37
N GLU A 214 -9.12 17.35 -12.22
CA GLU A 214 -8.22 18.16 -13.06
C GLU A 214 -7.91 17.46 -14.40
N ARG A 215 -8.19 16.16 -14.48
CA ARG A 215 -8.08 15.34 -15.70
C ARG A 215 -9.02 14.15 -15.67
N ASP A 216 -9.33 13.62 -16.84
CA ASP A 216 -10.13 12.41 -17.03
C ASP A 216 -9.36 11.12 -16.74
N ALA A 217 -10.11 10.02 -16.59
CA ALA A 217 -9.58 8.69 -16.37
C ALA A 217 -8.81 8.20 -17.62
N GLN A 218 -7.57 7.77 -17.42
CA GLN A 218 -6.74 7.16 -18.44
C GLN A 218 -6.93 5.63 -18.51
N LEU A 219 -6.97 5.12 -19.74
CA LEU A 219 -6.93 3.69 -20.03
C LEU A 219 -5.47 3.20 -19.97
N THR A 220 -5.29 1.94 -19.58
CA THR A 220 -4.02 1.26 -19.83
C THR A 220 -3.92 0.81 -21.28
N ASP A 221 -2.73 0.96 -21.85
CA ASP A 221 -2.32 0.44 -23.16
C ASP A 221 -2.06 -1.09 -23.15
N ASN A 222 -1.95 -1.69 -21.97
CA ASN A 222 -1.67 -3.12 -21.83
C ASN A 222 -2.92 -3.98 -22.08
N LYS A 223 -2.99 -4.56 -23.28
CA LYS A 223 -4.08 -5.45 -23.71
C LYS A 223 -4.32 -6.63 -22.76
N ASN A 224 -3.28 -7.17 -22.12
CA ASN A 224 -3.43 -8.29 -21.19
C ASN A 224 -4.12 -7.85 -19.89
N LYS A 225 -3.80 -6.66 -19.36
CA LYS A 225 -4.52 -6.07 -18.23
C LYS A 225 -6.01 -5.90 -18.56
N CYS A 226 -6.31 -5.42 -19.77
CA CYS A 226 -7.70 -5.25 -20.20
C CYS A 226 -8.46 -6.57 -20.32
N ARG A 227 -7.81 -7.64 -20.82
CA ARG A 227 -8.43 -8.97 -20.96
C ARG A 227 -8.79 -9.60 -19.62
N SER A 228 -7.94 -9.45 -18.62
CA SER A 228 -8.11 -10.02 -17.28
C SER A 228 -8.87 -9.10 -16.31
N CYS A 229 -9.31 -7.92 -16.75
CA CYS A 229 -9.97 -6.95 -15.89
C CYS A 229 -11.40 -7.41 -15.56
N GLU A 230 -11.78 -7.32 -14.29
CA GLU A 230 -13.11 -7.68 -13.81
C GLU A 230 -14.22 -6.82 -14.44
N TYR A 231 -13.89 -5.64 -14.97
CA TYR A 231 -14.81 -4.75 -15.67
C TYR A 231 -14.71 -4.81 -17.21
N ASN A 232 -14.06 -5.83 -17.78
CA ASN A 232 -13.83 -5.89 -19.24
C ASN A 232 -15.13 -5.80 -20.07
N GLN A 233 -16.26 -6.31 -19.56
CA GLN A 233 -17.56 -6.24 -20.26
C GLN A 233 -18.17 -4.83 -20.24
N SER A 234 -17.93 -4.05 -19.19
CA SER A 234 -18.47 -2.69 -19.03
C SER A 234 -17.49 -1.59 -19.48
N CYS A 235 -16.26 -1.96 -19.83
CA CYS A 235 -15.22 -1.04 -20.25
C CYS A 235 -15.30 -0.80 -21.76
N ASN A 236 -15.87 0.35 -22.16
CA ASN A 236 -15.85 0.80 -23.54
C ASN A 236 -14.41 1.17 -23.93
N LYS A 237 -13.75 0.26 -24.67
CA LYS A 237 -12.45 0.48 -25.29
C LYS A 237 -12.66 1.38 -26.51
N ASN A 238 -12.78 2.68 -26.29
CA ASN A 238 -12.63 3.65 -27.37
C ASN A 238 -11.16 3.70 -27.79
#